data_AF-E2SNC7-F1
#
_entry.id   AF-E2SNC7-F1
#
_cell.length_a   1.000
_cell.length_b   1.000
_cell.length_c   1.000
_cell.angle_alpha   90.00
_cell.angle_beta   90.00
_cell.angle_gamma   90.00
#
_symmetry.space_group_name_H-M   'P 1'
#
loop_
_entity.id
_entity.type
_entity.pdbx_description
1 polymer ?
#
loop_
_entity_poly.entity_id
_entity_poly.type
_entity_poly.pdbx_seq_one_letter_code
_entity_poly.pdbx_strand_id
1 'polypeptide(L)'
;MEKSYVILGKSMKLEEIGLYVSSIICILGTFMPYYTISLLGASSSVNYISGDGKFTLILCILACICMWLRKYIFTLGASILTIAIVLFDFMSDYNAVEGVGKHDFGAYICLLSAVIMVVCGALAYFRHKNGDKSIDDTFSNISQKTKEVVSTVKNTVESNLGDKSNNSIKCPKCGAKYAQDMNFCPECGTPKPKEPEKKKCGKCGKELDNNVQFCPSCGERVVPDKIEEKCVCKKCGSELSEGTVFCGKCGTKVGD
;
A
#
# COMPACT_ATOMS: atom_id res chain seq x y z
N MET A 1 -19.37 -10.49 -22.51
CA MET A 1 -20.22 -10.08 -21.37
C MET A 1 -20.54 -11.33 -20.58
N GLU A 2 -19.90 -11.50 -19.43
CA GLU A 2 -20.13 -12.68 -18.59
C GLU A 2 -21.44 -12.50 -17.83
N LYS A 3 -22.38 -13.44 -17.96
CA LYS A 3 -23.66 -13.39 -17.24
C LYS A 3 -23.44 -13.87 -15.82
N SER A 4 -23.46 -12.93 -14.88
CA SER A 4 -23.57 -13.23 -13.45
C SER A 4 -25.04 -13.33 -13.07
N TYR A 5 -25.40 -14.38 -12.33
CA TYR A 5 -26.76 -14.59 -11.83
C TYR A 5 -26.77 -14.31 -10.33
N VAL A 6 -27.81 -13.64 -9.83
CA VAL A 6 -27.96 -13.39 -8.38
C VAL A 6 -28.96 -14.40 -7.83
N ILE A 7 -28.49 -15.28 -6.95
CA ILE A 7 -29.31 -16.30 -6.30
C ILE A 7 -29.01 -16.24 -4.80
N LEU A 8 -30.05 -16.14 -3.97
CA LEU A 8 -29.93 -16.03 -2.51
C LEU A 8 -28.99 -14.88 -2.06
N GLY A 9 -29.03 -13.74 -2.75
CA GLY A 9 -28.20 -12.57 -2.43
C GLY A 9 -26.72 -12.69 -2.81
N LYS A 10 -26.30 -13.80 -3.41
CA LYS A 10 -24.92 -14.07 -3.83
C LYS A 10 -24.82 -14.03 -5.35
N SER A 11 -23.80 -13.35 -5.87
CA SER A 11 -23.46 -13.43 -7.29
C SER A 11 -22.84 -14.79 -7.59
N MET A 12 -23.53 -15.61 -8.37
CA MET A 12 -23.08 -16.92 -8.83
C MET A 12 -22.82 -16.91 -10.33
N LYS A 13 -21.79 -17.66 -10.73
CA LYS A 13 -21.46 -17.87 -12.14
C LYS A 13 -22.15 -19.11 -12.69
N LEU A 14 -22.19 -19.25 -14.02
CA LEU A 14 -22.86 -20.37 -14.68
C LEU A 14 -22.26 -21.73 -14.27
N GLU A 15 -20.94 -21.81 -14.12
CA GLU A 15 -20.23 -23.00 -13.68
C GLU A 15 -20.57 -23.41 -12.23
N GLU A 16 -20.80 -22.44 -11.35
CA GLU A 16 -21.21 -22.69 -9.95
C GLU A 16 -22.63 -23.26 -9.93
N ILE A 17 -23.54 -22.68 -10.73
CA ILE A 17 -24.91 -23.18 -10.88
C ILE A 17 -24.91 -24.59 -11.48
N GLY A 18 -24.11 -24.82 -12.52
CA GLY A 18 -23.96 -26.13 -13.14
C GLY A 18 -23.51 -27.19 -12.14
N LEU A 19 -22.59 -26.84 -11.24
CA LEU A 19 -22.16 -27.75 -10.17
C LEU A 19 -23.33 -28.10 -9.24
N TYR A 20 -24.07 -27.11 -8.72
CA TYR A 20 -25.22 -27.37 -7.86
C TYR A 20 -26.29 -28.24 -8.53
N VAL A 21 -26.63 -27.93 -9.78
CA VAL A 21 -27.61 -28.72 -10.55
C VAL A 21 -27.13 -30.15 -10.73
N SER A 22 -25.86 -30.34 -11.12
CA SER A 22 -25.29 -31.68 -11.30
C SER A 22 -25.24 -32.47 -9.99
N SER A 23 -24.88 -31.85 -8.86
CA SER A 23 -24.90 -32.50 -7.56
C SER A 23 -26.31 -32.90 -7.12
N ILE A 24 -27.32 -32.07 -7.36
CA ILE A 24 -28.73 -32.42 -7.08
C ILE A 24 -29.16 -33.61 -7.93
N ILE A 25 -28.86 -33.60 -9.23
CA ILE A 25 -29.17 -34.72 -10.13
C ILE A 25 -28.47 -36.00 -9.67
N CYS A 26 -27.20 -35.91 -9.26
CA CYS A 26 -26.46 -37.06 -8.74
C CYS A 26 -27.10 -37.63 -7.47
N ILE A 27 -27.48 -36.75 -6.52
CA ILE A 27 -28.20 -37.14 -5.30
C ILE A 27 -29.50 -37.85 -5.65
N LEU A 28 -30.32 -37.29 -6.56
CA LEU A 28 -31.55 -37.94 -7.00
C LEU A 28 -31.29 -39.30 -7.65
N GLY A 29 -30.24 -39.41 -8.48
CA GLY A 29 -29.79 -40.66 -9.08
C GLY A 29 -29.47 -41.73 -8.04
N THR A 30 -28.94 -41.36 -6.87
CA THR A 30 -28.63 -42.33 -5.81
C THR A 30 -29.86 -43.04 -5.21
N PHE A 31 -31.04 -42.41 -5.30
CA PHE A 31 -32.31 -42.98 -4.84
C PHE A 31 -33.04 -43.78 -5.94
N MET A 32 -32.56 -43.71 -7.18
CA MET A 32 -33.15 -44.43 -8.30
C MET A 32 -32.61 -45.86 -8.40
N PRO A 33 -33.36 -46.75 -9.10
CA PRO A 33 -32.87 -48.07 -9.46
C PRO A 33 -31.52 -47.97 -10.17
N TYR A 34 -30.50 -48.60 -9.59
CA TYR A 34 -29.13 -48.54 -10.08
C TYR A 34 -28.78 -49.80 -10.88
N TYR A 35 -29.23 -50.95 -10.36
CA TYR A 35 -28.96 -52.25 -10.95
C TYR A 35 -30.18 -53.16 -10.81
N THR A 36 -30.49 -53.91 -11.86
CA THR A 36 -31.53 -54.95 -11.84
C THR A 36 -30.95 -56.31 -12.14
N ILE A 37 -31.36 -57.28 -11.33
CA ILE A 37 -31.06 -58.69 -11.54
C ILE A 37 -32.36 -59.35 -12.01
N SER A 38 -32.29 -60.06 -13.14
CA SER A 38 -33.42 -60.83 -13.66
C SER A 38 -33.10 -62.32 -13.55
N LEU A 39 -33.76 -63.00 -12.62
CA LEU A 39 -33.58 -64.44 -12.42
C LEU A 39 -34.94 -65.13 -12.52
N LEU A 40 -35.07 -66.10 -13.44
CA LEU A 40 -36.28 -66.92 -13.61
C LEU A 40 -37.58 -66.12 -13.82
N GLY A 41 -37.52 -64.98 -14.53
CA GLY A 41 -38.70 -64.14 -14.80
C GLY A 41 -39.11 -63.22 -13.64
N ALA A 42 -38.43 -63.28 -12.50
CA ALA A 42 -38.54 -62.29 -11.44
C ALA A 42 -37.45 -61.22 -11.58
N SER A 43 -37.83 -59.96 -11.46
CA SER A 43 -36.91 -58.81 -11.51
C SER A 43 -36.86 -58.12 -10.15
N SER A 44 -35.65 -57.98 -9.61
CA SER A 44 -35.39 -57.19 -8.40
C SER A 44 -34.41 -56.07 -8.72
N SER A 45 -34.78 -54.83 -8.38
CA SER A 45 -33.92 -53.65 -8.53
C SER A 45 -33.36 -53.23 -7.18
N VAL A 46 -32.08 -52.88 -7.15
CA VAL A 46 -31.45 -52.24 -5.98
C VAL A 46 -31.16 -50.79 -6.29
N ASN A 47 -31.43 -49.91 -5.31
CA ASN A 47 -31.06 -48.51 -5.38
C ASN A 47 -29.60 -48.33 -4.99
N TYR A 48 -28.93 -47.32 -5.54
CA TYR A 48 -27.50 -47.09 -5.30
C TYR A 48 -27.18 -46.79 -3.83
N ILE A 49 -28.11 -46.14 -3.13
CA ILE A 49 -27.98 -45.81 -1.71
C ILE A 49 -27.86 -47.02 -0.77
N SER A 50 -28.25 -48.22 -1.22
CA SER A 50 -28.13 -49.43 -0.41
C SER A 50 -26.68 -49.89 -0.24
N GLY A 51 -25.79 -49.53 -1.16
CA GLY A 51 -24.35 -49.82 -1.10
C GLY A 51 -23.52 -48.56 -0.86
N ASP A 52 -22.51 -48.36 -1.71
CA ASP A 52 -21.55 -47.27 -1.62
C ASP A 52 -22.12 -45.89 -2.01
N GLY A 53 -23.36 -45.85 -2.52
CA GLY A 53 -24.07 -44.62 -2.83
C GLY A 53 -24.23 -43.66 -1.63
N LYS A 54 -24.12 -44.15 -0.39
CA LYS A 54 -24.09 -43.28 0.82
C LYS A 54 -22.86 -42.38 0.85
N PHE A 55 -21.69 -42.89 0.43
CA PHE A 55 -20.48 -42.09 0.34
C PHE A 55 -20.61 -41.04 -0.77
N THR A 56 -21.15 -41.45 -1.93
CA THR A 56 -21.45 -40.54 -3.04
C THR A 56 -22.41 -39.42 -2.61
N LEU A 57 -23.44 -39.73 -1.84
CA LEU A 57 -24.38 -38.74 -1.30
C LEU A 57 -23.67 -37.74 -0.36
N ILE A 58 -22.84 -38.22 0.57
CA ILE A 58 -22.06 -37.36 1.48
C ILE A 58 -21.12 -36.45 0.68
N LEU A 59 -20.41 -37.00 -0.32
CA LEU A 59 -19.47 -36.24 -1.15
C LEU A 59 -20.18 -35.16 -1.98
N CYS A 60 -21.38 -35.43 -2.51
CA CYS A 60 -22.17 -34.43 -3.24
C CYS A 60 -22.59 -33.28 -2.32
N ILE A 61 -23.02 -33.58 -1.09
CA ILE A 61 -23.39 -32.55 -0.10
C ILE A 61 -22.15 -31.73 0.28
N LEU A 62 -21.01 -32.38 0.54
CA LEU A 62 -19.75 -31.70 0.83
C LEU A 62 -19.30 -30.81 -0.34
N ALA A 63 -19.45 -31.26 -1.59
CA ALA A 63 -19.13 -30.45 -2.77
C ALA A 63 -20.00 -29.18 -2.83
N CYS A 64 -21.30 -29.29 -2.56
CA CYS A 64 -22.21 -28.14 -2.48
C CYS A 64 -21.81 -27.14 -1.38
N ILE A 65 -21.46 -27.64 -0.19
CA ILE A 65 -21.03 -26.82 0.95
C ILE A 65 -19.67 -26.15 0.64
N CYS A 66 -18.70 -26.90 0.13
CA CYS A 66 -17.39 -26.36 -0.25
C CYS A 66 -17.51 -25.28 -1.34
N MET A 67 -18.38 -25.49 -2.33
CA MET A 67 -18.68 -24.49 -3.35
C MET A 67 -19.30 -23.24 -2.73
N TRP A 68 -20.22 -23.41 -1.78
CA TRP A 68 -20.83 -22.29 -1.06
C TRP A 68 -19.79 -21.47 -0.30
N LEU A 69 -18.82 -22.13 0.33
CA LEU A 69 -17.71 -21.49 1.03
C LEU A 69 -16.62 -20.93 0.09
N ARG A 70 -16.82 -20.97 -1.24
CA ARG A 70 -15.83 -20.58 -2.26
C ARG A 70 -14.50 -21.32 -2.13
N LYS A 71 -14.53 -22.54 -1.61
CA LYS A 71 -13.37 -23.43 -1.47
C LYS A 71 -13.27 -24.34 -2.70
N TYR A 72 -12.92 -23.76 -3.85
CA TYR A 72 -12.95 -24.43 -5.15
C TYR A 72 -12.00 -25.64 -5.25
N ILE A 73 -10.86 -25.63 -4.54
CA ILE A 73 -9.93 -26.77 -4.55
C ILE A 73 -10.52 -28.02 -3.88
N PHE A 74 -11.22 -27.84 -2.76
CA PHE A 74 -11.90 -28.94 -2.06
C PHE A 74 -13.09 -29.45 -2.87
N THR A 75 -13.78 -28.55 -3.58
CA THR A 75 -14.88 -28.92 -4.47
C THR A 75 -14.41 -29.79 -5.64
N LEU A 76 -13.29 -29.40 -6.28
CA LEU A 76 -12.68 -30.20 -7.33
C LEU A 76 -12.27 -31.59 -6.80
N GLY A 77 -11.62 -31.64 -5.64
CA GLY A 77 -11.26 -32.91 -4.99
C GLY A 77 -12.46 -33.82 -4.72
N ALA A 78 -13.54 -33.28 -4.16
CA ALA A 78 -14.77 -34.02 -3.90
C ALA A 78 -15.43 -34.54 -5.20
N SER A 79 -15.45 -33.73 -6.26
CA SER A 79 -16.00 -34.14 -7.56
C SER A 79 -15.20 -35.26 -8.21
N ILE A 80 -13.85 -35.19 -8.16
CA ILE A 80 -12.96 -36.23 -8.69
C ILE A 80 -13.12 -37.54 -7.91
N LEU A 81 -13.22 -37.46 -6.59
CA LEU A 81 -13.46 -38.64 -5.77
C LEU A 81 -14.83 -39.26 -6.05
N THR A 82 -15.85 -38.43 -6.27
CA THR A 82 -17.20 -38.90 -6.60
C THR A 82 -17.21 -39.65 -7.93
N ILE A 83 -16.63 -39.09 -9.00
CA ILE A 83 -16.58 -39.80 -10.28
C ILE A 83 -15.75 -41.08 -10.20
N ALA A 84 -14.67 -41.10 -9.39
CA ALA A 84 -13.86 -42.29 -9.22
C ALA A 84 -14.64 -43.44 -8.57
N ILE A 85 -15.42 -43.15 -7.53
CA ILE A 85 -16.30 -44.14 -6.88
C ILE A 85 -17.37 -44.63 -7.86
N VAL A 86 -18.10 -43.71 -8.50
CA VAL A 86 -19.16 -44.06 -9.46
C VAL A 86 -18.63 -44.90 -10.61
N LEU A 87 -17.45 -44.56 -11.16
CA LEU A 87 -16.82 -45.36 -12.23
C LEU A 87 -16.34 -46.72 -11.73
N PHE A 88 -15.78 -46.80 -10.53
CA PHE A 88 -15.36 -48.07 -9.95
C PHE A 88 -16.55 -49.01 -9.78
N ASP A 89 -17.66 -48.52 -9.22
CA ASP A 89 -18.89 -49.30 -9.04
C ASP A 89 -19.48 -49.73 -10.37
N PHE A 90 -19.57 -48.80 -11.33
CA PHE A 90 -20.06 -49.09 -12.69
C PHE A 90 -19.23 -50.18 -13.38
N MET A 91 -17.90 -50.14 -13.24
CA MET A 91 -17.01 -51.15 -13.81
C MET A 91 -17.03 -52.46 -13.01
N SER A 92 -17.17 -52.41 -11.68
CA SER A 92 -17.25 -53.59 -10.82
C SER A 92 -18.48 -54.43 -11.17
N ASP A 93 -19.64 -53.78 -11.31
CA ASP A 93 -20.90 -54.41 -11.71
C ASP A 93 -20.83 -55.00 -13.11
N TYR A 94 -20.13 -54.33 -14.05
CA TYR A 94 -19.92 -54.85 -15.40
C TYR A 94 -19.12 -56.15 -15.39
N ASN A 95 -18.08 -56.24 -14.55
CA ASN A 95 -17.22 -57.41 -14.45
C ASN A 95 -17.83 -58.55 -13.62
N ALA A 96 -18.68 -58.23 -12.65
CA ALA A 96 -19.25 -59.22 -11.73
C ALA A 96 -20.35 -60.08 -12.37
N VAL A 97 -20.92 -59.63 -13.49
CA VAL A 97 -22.16 -60.21 -14.01
C VAL A 97 -22.10 -60.41 -15.51
N GLU A 98 -21.39 -61.45 -15.95
CA GLU A 98 -21.59 -62.00 -17.30
C GLU A 98 -23.01 -62.59 -17.40
N GLY A 99 -24.00 -61.76 -17.77
CA GLY A 99 -25.27 -62.19 -18.36
C GLY A 99 -26.53 -62.19 -17.49
N VAL A 100 -26.47 -61.84 -16.20
CA VAL A 100 -27.63 -61.95 -15.26
C VAL A 100 -28.23 -60.59 -14.85
N GLY A 101 -27.50 -59.49 -15.00
CA GLY A 101 -27.94 -58.19 -14.54
C GLY A 101 -27.60 -57.06 -15.51
N LYS A 102 -28.36 -55.97 -15.39
CA LYS A 102 -28.28 -54.79 -16.26
C LYS A 102 -28.24 -53.53 -15.41
N HIS A 103 -27.47 -52.56 -15.87
CA HIS A 103 -27.53 -51.21 -15.33
C HIS A 103 -28.87 -50.56 -15.67
N ASP A 104 -29.47 -49.92 -14.66
CA ASP A 104 -30.67 -49.12 -14.83
C ASP A 104 -30.35 -47.64 -15.05
N PHE A 105 -31.38 -46.86 -15.34
CA PHE A 105 -31.28 -45.43 -15.60
C PHE A 105 -30.56 -44.66 -14.47
N GLY A 106 -30.69 -45.09 -13.21
CA GLY A 106 -29.99 -44.48 -12.08
C GLY A 106 -28.47 -44.51 -12.22
N ALA A 107 -27.90 -45.60 -12.73
CA ALA A 107 -26.45 -45.70 -12.95
C ALA A 107 -25.96 -44.69 -14.00
N TYR A 108 -26.68 -44.56 -15.11
CA TYR A 108 -26.35 -43.60 -16.16
C TYR A 108 -26.52 -42.14 -15.71
N ILE A 109 -27.55 -41.84 -14.90
CA ILE A 109 -27.71 -40.50 -14.31
C ILE A 109 -26.54 -40.16 -13.39
N CYS A 110 -26.18 -41.07 -12.48
CA CYS A 110 -25.07 -40.88 -11.54
C CYS A 110 -23.76 -40.63 -12.29
N LEU A 111 -23.50 -41.41 -13.35
CA LEU A 111 -22.29 -41.29 -14.16
C LEU A 111 -22.25 -39.96 -14.95
N LEU A 112 -23.33 -39.61 -15.64
CA LEU A 112 -23.41 -38.36 -16.41
C LEU A 112 -23.30 -37.13 -15.50
N SER A 113 -24.01 -37.14 -14.37
CA SER A 113 -23.97 -36.05 -13.40
C SER A 113 -22.60 -35.90 -12.74
N ALA A 114 -21.91 -37.02 -12.43
CA ALA A 114 -20.54 -36.98 -11.91
C ALA A 114 -19.55 -36.38 -12.92
N VAL A 115 -19.67 -36.71 -14.21
CA VAL A 115 -18.85 -36.09 -15.27
C VAL A 115 -19.08 -34.59 -15.34
N ILE A 116 -20.35 -34.15 -15.39
CA ILE A 116 -20.69 -32.73 -15.42
C ILE A 116 -20.16 -32.02 -14.17
N MET A 117 -20.29 -32.64 -12.99
CA MET A 117 -19.82 -32.08 -11.73
C MET A 117 -18.30 -31.85 -11.74
N VAL A 118 -17.51 -32.79 -12.28
CA VAL A 118 -16.06 -32.63 -12.43
C VAL A 118 -15.73 -31.52 -13.43
N VAL A 119 -16.42 -31.46 -14.57
CA VAL A 119 -16.20 -30.41 -15.58
C VAL A 119 -16.51 -29.03 -14.99
N CYS A 120 -17.66 -28.85 -14.35
CA CYS A 120 -18.03 -27.60 -13.69
C CYS A 120 -17.05 -27.24 -12.56
N GLY A 121 -16.66 -28.22 -11.74
CA GLY A 121 -15.68 -28.03 -10.67
C GLY A 121 -14.31 -27.60 -11.18
N ALA A 122 -13.84 -28.22 -12.27
CA ALA A 122 -12.57 -27.88 -12.92
C ALA A 122 -12.62 -26.46 -13.52
N LEU A 123 -13.69 -26.12 -14.24
CA LEU A 123 -13.89 -24.78 -14.80
C LEU A 123 -13.91 -23.72 -13.69
N ALA A 124 -14.64 -23.96 -12.59
CA ALA A 124 -14.66 -23.06 -11.44
C ALA A 124 -13.26 -22.89 -10.81
N TYR A 125 -12.52 -23.98 -10.65
CA TYR A 125 -11.14 -23.96 -10.12
C TYR A 125 -10.18 -23.19 -11.02
N PHE A 126 -10.16 -23.48 -12.33
CA PHE A 126 -9.26 -22.79 -13.27
C PHE A 126 -9.59 -21.31 -13.39
N ARG A 127 -10.87 -20.94 -13.37
CA ARG A 127 -11.29 -19.53 -13.39
C ARG A 127 -10.89 -18.81 -12.12
N HIS A 128 -10.97 -19.46 -10.95
CA HIS A 128 -10.45 -18.90 -9.71
C HIS A 128 -8.94 -18.70 -9.78
N LYS A 129 -8.19 -19.73 -10.20
CA LYS A 129 -6.72 -19.69 -10.31
C LYS A 129 -6.23 -18.64 -11.31
N ASN A 130 -6.92 -18.48 -12.43
CA ASN A 130 -6.61 -17.45 -13.42
C ASN A 130 -7.05 -16.05 -12.96
N GLY A 131 -8.11 -15.95 -12.16
CA GLY A 131 -8.56 -14.70 -11.52
C GLY A 131 -7.55 -14.14 -10.52
N ASP A 132 -6.98 -15.00 -9.66
CA ASP A 132 -5.90 -14.61 -8.73
C ASP A 132 -4.66 -14.11 -9.48
N LYS A 133 -4.29 -14.79 -10.57
CA LYS A 133 -3.16 -14.40 -11.43
C LYS A 133 -3.29 -12.96 -11.96
N SER A 134 -4.49 -12.55 -12.35
CA SER A 134 -4.76 -11.17 -12.81
C SER A 134 -4.54 -10.12 -11.71
N ILE A 135 -4.78 -10.47 -10.44
CA ILE A 135 -4.61 -9.56 -9.30
C ILE A 135 -3.12 -9.46 -8.95
N ASP A 136 -2.38 -10.58 -8.98
CA ASP A 136 -0.92 -10.59 -8.78
C ASP A 136 -0.18 -9.76 -9.83
N ASP A 137 -0.57 -9.88 -11.11
CA ASP A 137 0.00 -9.07 -12.19
C ASP A 137 -0.28 -7.57 -11.99
N THR A 138 -1.48 -7.24 -11.50
CA THR A 138 -1.86 -5.86 -11.19
C THR A 138 -1.04 -5.33 -10.01
N PHE A 139 -0.85 -6.12 -8.96
CA PHE A 139 -0.05 -5.75 -7.79
C PHE A 139 1.43 -5.57 -8.15
N SER A 140 1.98 -6.43 -9.00
CA SER A 140 3.35 -6.31 -9.51
C SER A 140 3.56 -5.00 -10.29
N ASN A 141 2.64 -4.66 -11.20
CA ASN A 141 2.67 -3.41 -11.96
C ASN A 141 2.57 -2.16 -11.07
N ILE A 142 1.71 -2.20 -10.04
CA ILE A 142 1.58 -1.09 -9.07
C ILE A 142 2.86 -0.94 -8.24
N SER A 143 3.46 -2.06 -7.82
CA SER A 143 4.74 -2.06 -7.08
C SER A 143 5.88 -1.45 -7.90
N GLN A 144 5.96 -1.76 -9.19
CA GLN A 144 6.94 -1.16 -10.09
C GLN A 144 6.71 0.35 -10.28
N LYS A 145 5.47 0.78 -10.53
CA LYS A 145 5.13 2.21 -10.63
C LYS A 145 5.46 2.98 -9.35
N THR A 146 5.23 2.36 -8.19
CA THR A 146 5.57 2.98 -6.90
C THR A 146 7.06 3.23 -6.77
N LYS A 147 7.91 2.26 -7.17
CA LYS A 147 9.37 2.42 -7.14
C LYS A 147 9.86 3.53 -8.08
N GLU A 148 9.24 3.69 -9.25
CA GLU A 148 9.57 4.73 -10.23
C GLU A 148 9.18 6.14 -9.74
N VAL A 149 8.02 6.28 -9.11
CA VAL A 149 7.61 7.56 -8.50
C VAL A 149 8.54 7.92 -7.35
N VAL A 150 8.92 6.94 -6.51
CA VAL A 150 9.85 7.18 -5.39
C VAL A 150 11.23 7.61 -5.88
N SER A 151 11.77 7.00 -6.94
CA SER A 151 13.06 7.43 -7.52
C SER A 151 12.97 8.84 -8.11
N THR A 152 11.86 9.17 -8.78
CA THR A 152 11.64 10.50 -9.36
C THR A 152 11.54 11.58 -8.28
N VAL A 153 10.79 11.32 -7.21
CA VAL A 153 10.67 12.23 -6.07
C VAL A 153 12.00 12.39 -5.36
N LYS A 154 12.74 11.30 -5.12
CA LYS A 154 14.07 11.36 -4.51
C LYS A 154 15.02 12.27 -5.29
N ASN A 155 15.10 12.07 -6.62
CA ASN A 155 15.94 12.91 -7.48
C ASN A 155 15.52 14.39 -7.46
N THR A 156 14.21 14.65 -7.40
CA THR A 156 13.67 16.02 -7.32
C THR A 156 13.96 16.68 -5.98
N VAL A 157 13.94 15.91 -4.88
CA VAL A 157 14.26 16.42 -3.54
C VAL A 157 15.75 16.71 -3.43
N GLU A 158 16.60 15.84 -3.95
CA GLU A 158 18.06 16.04 -3.98
C GLU A 158 18.43 17.26 -4.86
N SER A 159 17.74 17.49 -5.97
CA SER A 159 17.96 18.68 -6.81
C SER A 159 17.44 19.99 -6.20
N ASN A 160 16.47 19.93 -5.28
CA ASN A 160 15.90 21.11 -4.60
C ASN A 160 16.55 21.42 -3.24
N LEU A 161 17.38 20.52 -2.70
CA LEU A 161 18.12 20.73 -1.46
C LEU A 161 19.59 21.14 -1.69
N GLY A 162 20.00 21.32 -2.96
CA GLY A 162 21.22 22.04 -3.29
C GLY A 162 21.03 23.54 -3.05
N ASP A 163 21.84 24.10 -2.15
CA ASP A 163 21.96 25.52 -1.79
C ASP A 163 20.88 26.14 -0.88
N LYS A 164 20.97 25.82 0.41
CA LYS A 164 21.02 26.89 1.43
C LYS A 164 22.25 26.71 2.31
N SER A 165 23.29 27.45 1.94
CA SER A 165 24.50 27.69 2.71
C SER A 165 24.20 27.92 4.20
N ASN A 166 24.87 27.16 5.05
CA ASN A 166 24.78 27.16 6.51
C ASN A 166 25.30 28.47 7.12
N ASN A 167 24.57 29.58 6.97
CA ASN A 167 24.89 30.83 7.67
C ASN A 167 23.84 31.10 8.76
N SER A 168 24.09 30.55 9.95
CA SER A 168 23.27 30.79 11.15
C SER A 168 23.89 31.88 12.02
N ILE A 169 23.07 32.82 12.50
CA ILE A 169 23.47 33.89 13.41
C ILE A 169 23.00 33.57 14.83
N LYS A 170 23.79 33.98 15.83
CA LYS A 170 23.42 33.87 17.26
C LYS A 170 22.75 35.15 17.73
N CYS A 171 21.63 35.02 18.45
CA CYS A 171 20.98 36.13 19.11
C CYS A 171 21.84 36.66 20.28
N PRO A 172 22.10 37.98 20.37
CA PRO A 172 22.89 38.56 21.46
C PRO A 172 22.16 38.56 22.81
N LYS A 173 20.81 38.47 22.81
CA LYS A 173 20.01 38.52 24.05
C LYS A 173 19.71 37.14 24.63
N CYS A 174 19.31 36.17 23.81
CA CYS A 174 18.90 34.83 24.26
C CYS A 174 19.86 33.70 23.86
N GLY A 175 20.87 33.98 23.01
CA GLY A 175 21.83 32.98 22.56
C GLY A 175 21.31 31.99 21.50
N ALA A 176 20.03 32.04 21.14
CA ALA A 176 19.43 31.17 20.13
C ALA A 176 20.07 31.37 18.75
N LYS A 177 20.31 30.27 18.01
CA LYS A 177 20.80 30.29 16.63
C LYS A 177 19.62 30.29 15.66
N TYR A 178 19.62 31.20 14.70
CA TYR A 178 18.57 31.30 13.69
C TYR A 178 19.12 31.75 12.32
N ALA A 179 18.32 31.60 11.28
CA ALA A 179 18.73 31.88 9.91
C ALA A 179 18.93 33.39 9.65
N GLN A 180 19.89 33.74 8.79
CA GLN A 180 20.27 35.14 8.49
C GLN A 180 19.17 35.98 7.83
N ASP A 181 18.18 35.35 7.20
CA ASP A 181 17.07 36.00 6.49
C ASP A 181 15.98 36.52 7.44
N MET A 182 16.05 36.23 8.74
CA MET A 182 15.08 36.72 9.72
C MET A 182 15.48 38.09 10.29
N ASN A 183 14.54 39.03 10.28
CA ASN A 183 14.71 40.39 10.83
C ASN A 183 14.65 40.45 12.36
N PHE A 184 14.01 39.47 12.98
CA PHE A 184 13.82 39.36 14.43
C PHE A 184 14.15 37.93 14.88
N CYS A 185 14.68 37.79 16.09
CA CYS A 185 14.89 36.48 16.68
C CYS A 185 13.53 35.83 17.02
N PRO A 186 13.24 34.61 16.52
CA PRO A 186 11.95 33.95 16.72
C PRO A 186 11.67 33.60 18.19
N GLU A 187 12.71 33.42 19.01
CA GLU A 187 12.59 33.02 20.42
C GLU A 187 12.33 34.20 21.36
N CYS A 188 12.87 35.38 21.06
CA CYS A 188 12.86 36.51 22.01
C CYS A 188 12.42 37.85 21.42
N GLY A 189 12.06 37.89 20.13
CA GLY A 189 11.58 39.10 19.44
C GLY A 189 12.62 40.21 19.31
N THR A 190 13.88 39.98 19.70
CA THR A 190 14.93 41.01 19.63
C THR A 190 15.31 41.23 18.16
N PRO A 191 15.35 42.49 17.68
CA PRO A 191 15.74 42.78 16.31
C PRO A 191 17.17 42.32 16.04
N LYS A 192 17.42 41.92 14.79
CA LYS A 192 18.75 41.49 14.34
C LYS A 192 19.77 42.61 14.62
N PRO A 193 20.95 42.30 15.20
CA PRO A 193 21.99 43.29 15.38
C PRO A 193 22.42 43.84 14.02
N LYS A 194 22.47 45.18 13.89
CA LYS A 194 22.96 45.84 12.68
C LYS A 194 24.42 45.45 12.46
N GLU A 195 24.72 44.88 11.31
CA GLU A 195 26.09 44.58 10.91
C GLU A 195 26.87 45.90 10.82
N PRO A 196 28.13 45.99 11.31
CA PRO A 196 28.91 47.20 11.17
C PRO A 196 29.04 47.54 9.68
N GLU A 197 28.62 48.75 9.30
CA GLU A 197 28.67 49.20 7.92
C GLU A 197 30.13 49.12 7.43
N LYS A 198 30.37 48.26 6.44
CA LYS A 198 31.69 48.11 5.83
C LYS A 198 32.03 49.41 5.10
N LYS A 199 33.16 50.02 5.45
CA LYS A 199 33.63 51.24 4.81
C LYS A 199 33.92 50.94 3.33
N LYS A 200 33.51 51.81 2.41
CA LYS A 200 33.88 51.68 0.99
C LYS A 200 35.12 52.51 0.71
N CYS A 201 36.02 52.00 -0.14
CA CYS A 201 37.16 52.77 -0.59
C CYS A 201 36.68 53.98 -1.41
N GLY A 202 37.11 55.20 -1.04
CA GLY A 202 36.71 56.43 -1.73
C GLY A 202 37.15 56.52 -3.20
N LYS A 203 38.12 55.70 -3.63
CA LYS A 203 38.66 55.73 -5.01
C LYS A 203 38.10 54.62 -5.90
N CYS A 204 38.01 53.39 -5.42
CA CYS A 204 37.57 52.24 -6.22
C CYS A 204 36.18 51.71 -5.84
N GLY A 205 35.56 52.24 -4.79
CA GLY A 205 34.22 51.86 -4.33
C GLY A 205 34.12 50.47 -3.69
N LYS A 206 35.22 49.71 -3.60
CA LYS A 206 35.22 48.36 -3.05
C LYS A 206 35.08 48.37 -1.52
N GLU A 207 34.36 47.39 -1.00
CA GLU A 207 34.18 47.21 0.44
C GLU A 207 35.53 46.90 1.12
N LEU A 208 35.81 47.61 2.21
CA LEU A 208 36.99 47.47 3.04
C LEU A 208 36.57 46.92 4.40
N ASP A 209 37.33 45.95 4.89
CA ASP A 209 37.20 45.49 6.27
C ASP A 209 37.70 46.55 7.25
N ASN A 210 37.15 46.55 8.45
CA ASN A 210 37.57 47.47 9.50
C ASN A 210 39.05 47.24 9.82
N ASN A 211 39.82 48.35 9.87
CA ASN A 211 41.24 48.40 10.26
C ASN A 211 42.29 48.06 9.18
N VAL A 212 41.97 48.16 7.89
CA VAL A 212 42.98 48.09 6.81
C VAL A 212 43.64 49.46 6.57
N GLN A 213 44.98 49.51 6.50
CA GLN A 213 45.73 50.75 6.21
C GLN A 213 45.84 51.06 4.71
N PHE A 214 45.65 50.05 3.86
CA PHE A 214 45.70 50.19 2.40
C PHE A 214 44.59 49.36 1.77
N CYS A 215 43.96 49.88 0.71
CA CYS A 215 42.94 49.14 -0.02
C CYS A 215 43.58 47.96 -0.78
N PRO A 216 43.15 46.70 -0.53
CA PRO A 216 43.75 45.53 -1.18
C PRO A 216 43.46 45.43 -2.69
N SER A 217 42.55 46.26 -3.23
CA SER A 217 42.21 46.24 -4.66
C SER A 217 42.75 47.41 -5.46
N CYS A 218 43.08 48.55 -4.85
CA CYS A 218 43.62 49.70 -5.58
C CYS A 218 44.90 50.29 -4.97
N GLY A 219 45.35 49.79 -3.81
CA GLY A 219 46.57 50.23 -3.13
C GLY A 219 46.48 51.58 -2.42
N GLU A 220 45.34 52.28 -2.49
CA GLU A 220 45.16 53.60 -1.87
C GLU A 220 45.21 53.53 -0.34
N ARG A 221 45.89 54.48 0.30
CA ARG A 221 46.06 54.51 1.75
C ARG A 221 44.75 54.96 2.40
N VAL A 222 44.26 54.16 3.33
CA VAL A 222 43.04 54.44 4.09
C VAL A 222 43.48 55.14 5.38
N VAL A 223 43.29 56.45 5.44
CA VAL A 223 43.58 57.23 6.65
C VAL A 223 42.41 57.06 7.62
N PRO A 224 42.60 56.52 8.83
CA PRO A 224 41.52 56.50 9.82
C PRO A 224 41.26 57.93 10.30
N ASP A 225 40.08 58.46 9.99
CA ASP A 225 39.60 59.70 10.59
C ASP A 225 39.54 59.55 12.11
N LYS A 226 39.99 60.60 12.82
CA LYS A 226 40.12 60.70 14.27
C LYS A 226 38.91 60.11 14.99
N ILE A 227 39.18 59.22 15.94
CA ILE A 227 38.17 58.70 16.87
C ILE A 227 37.77 59.87 17.78
N GLU A 228 36.61 60.47 17.52
CA GLU A 228 35.94 61.36 18.48
C GLU A 228 35.48 60.50 19.68
N GLU A 229 36.25 60.49 20.76
CA GLU A 229 35.81 59.92 22.03
C GLU A 229 34.71 60.82 22.62
N LYS A 230 33.45 60.48 22.34
CA LYS A 230 32.30 61.17 22.93
C LYS A 230 32.26 60.96 24.45
N CYS A 231 32.47 62.02 25.22
CA CYS A 231 32.27 62.03 26.66
C CYS A 231 30.77 61.97 27.00
N VAL A 232 30.38 61.03 27.88
CA VAL A 232 29.00 60.82 28.31
C VAL A 232 28.84 61.24 29.77
N CYS A 233 27.73 61.90 30.12
CA CYS A 233 27.47 62.32 31.50
C CYS A 233 27.28 61.11 32.42
N LYS A 234 28.16 60.94 33.42
CA LYS A 234 28.12 59.80 34.35
C LYS A 234 26.81 59.68 35.15
N LYS A 235 26.06 60.78 35.33
CA LYS A 235 24.83 60.78 36.13
C LYS A 235 23.57 60.48 35.32
N CYS A 236 23.47 60.96 34.07
CA CYS A 236 22.25 60.84 33.28
C CYS A 236 22.44 60.18 31.90
N GLY A 237 23.68 59.85 31.54
CA GLY A 237 24.01 59.17 30.29
C GLY A 237 23.83 60.02 29.04
N SER A 238 23.61 61.33 29.16
CA SER A 238 23.52 62.22 27.98
C SER A 238 24.90 62.47 27.36
N GLU A 239 24.97 62.48 26.04
CA GLU A 239 26.15 62.93 25.28
C GLU A 239 26.48 64.38 25.65
N LEU A 240 27.76 64.65 25.93
CA LEU A 240 28.27 65.98 26.25
C LEU A 240 29.13 66.47 25.09
N SER A 241 28.98 67.75 24.75
CA SER A 241 29.86 68.44 23.81
C SER A 241 31.17 68.84 24.50
N GLU A 242 32.28 68.83 23.75
CA GLU A 242 33.61 69.20 24.27
C GLU A 242 33.58 70.61 24.91
N GLY A 243 34.11 70.73 26.12
CA GLY A 243 34.25 72.01 26.84
C GLY A 243 33.08 72.44 27.74
N THR A 244 32.02 71.63 27.91
CA THR A 244 30.90 72.00 28.81
C THR A 244 31.19 71.70 30.27
N VAL A 245 31.16 72.72 31.13
CA VAL A 245 31.36 72.60 32.59
C VAL A 245 30.13 72.01 33.30
N PHE A 246 28.94 72.10 32.70
CA PHE A 246 27.70 71.55 33.25
C PHE A 246 26.93 70.79 32.17
N CYS A 247 26.31 69.68 32.56
CA CYS A 247 25.44 68.92 31.68
C CYS A 247 24.16 69.71 31.38
N GLY A 248 23.91 70.02 30.10
CA GLY A 248 22.73 70.77 29.68
C GLY A 248 21.38 70.07 29.94
N LYS A 249 21.38 68.75 30.18
CA LYS A 249 20.14 68.00 30.49
C LYS A 249 19.85 67.87 31.99
N CYS A 250 20.87 67.58 32.80
CA CYS A 250 20.66 67.29 34.23
C CYS A 250 21.25 68.34 35.17
N GLY A 251 21.87 69.40 34.63
CA GLY A 251 22.48 70.49 35.40
C GLY A 251 23.69 70.09 36.25
N THR A 252 24.13 68.83 36.18
CA THR A 252 25.24 68.33 36.99
C THR A 252 26.56 68.83 36.43
N LYS A 253 27.44 69.35 37.28
CA LYS A 253 28.78 69.79 36.89
C LYS A 253 29.56 68.60 36.33
N VAL A 254 30.10 68.74 35.13
CA VAL A 254 30.93 67.73 34.47
C VAL A 254 32.33 68.32 34.30
N GLY A 255 33.15 68.14 35.32
CA GLY A 255 34.52 68.63 35.38
C GLY A 255 34.87 69.11 36.79
N ASP A 256 36.04 68.70 37.26
CA ASP A 256 36.85 69.51 38.18
C ASP A 256 37.92 70.22 37.36
#